data_AF-A0A6B1KDL2-F1
#
_entry.id   AF-A0A6B1KDL2-F1
#
_cell.length_a   1.000
_cell.length_b   1.000
_cell.length_c   1.000
_cell.angle_alpha   90.00
_cell.angle_beta   90.00
_cell.angle_gamma   90.00
#
_symmetry.space_group_name_H-M   'P 1'
#
loop_
_entity.id
_entity.type
_entity.pdbx_description
1 polymer ?
#
loop_
_entity_poly.entity_id
_entity_poly.type
_entity_poly.pdbx_seq_one_letter_code
_entity_poly.pdbx_strand_id
1 'polypeptide(L)'
;MPESDEHVFLSKAALHIMESASKSRLFGYTEGQRKRFDFSCDLKKDWSKVISGQTLWGHGGDGIDKDLRTLLHDEDIAAAVYIARHESRNRSRLAEVTQDYLRTMPKSLSRLRVFWVPADFDADDEKSRRTVHNLLKEEITKDLLLQVALGGLTSADVTRFASSRRPGLPLEILSQVKRAGYRSHRHTAKALDVNLNALQFETERLFIIGFLKSDSPQGGIYSVTDSGNAMLDICSRLRDYLHGSLGDGNTNEDFEHICKLLGIDYPSISITEPLLIGDDKRNIEDPTALLLQHVAQADADGAVEWPEPYFNLPSASEISTAS
;
A
#
# COMPACT_ATOMS: atom_id res chain seq x y z
N MET A 1 34.08 10.07 -8.29
CA MET A 1 33.75 10.26 -9.72
C MET A 1 32.41 10.99 -9.78
N PRO A 2 32.15 11.84 -10.77
CA PRO A 2 30.84 12.45 -10.93
C PRO A 2 29.79 11.35 -11.09
N GLU A 3 28.64 11.51 -10.43
CA GLU A 3 27.46 10.67 -10.64
C GLU A 3 27.04 10.77 -12.11
N SER A 4 26.70 9.65 -12.74
CA SER A 4 26.22 9.66 -14.13
C SER A 4 24.79 10.20 -14.21
N ASP A 5 24.38 10.71 -15.36
CA ASP A 5 23.04 11.29 -15.54
C ASP A 5 21.93 10.23 -15.32
N GLU A 6 22.20 8.97 -15.63
CA GLU A 6 21.31 7.86 -15.33
C GLU A 6 21.19 7.60 -13.83
N HIS A 7 22.29 7.66 -13.06
CA HIS A 7 22.26 7.52 -11.61
C HIS A 7 21.39 8.59 -10.95
N VAL A 8 21.54 9.84 -11.42
CA VAL A 8 20.74 10.99 -10.95
C VAL A 8 19.29 10.82 -11.36
N PHE A 9 19.01 10.40 -12.59
CA PHE A 9 17.65 10.19 -13.08
C PHE A 9 16.92 9.12 -12.27
N LEU A 10 17.53 7.94 -12.08
CA LEU A 10 16.91 6.82 -11.38
C LEU A 10 16.57 7.15 -9.92
N SER A 11 17.49 7.82 -9.23
CA SER A 11 17.30 8.23 -7.83
C SER A 11 16.17 9.27 -7.70
N LYS A 12 16.10 10.24 -8.63
CA LYS A 12 15.00 11.22 -8.69
C LYS A 12 13.67 10.58 -9.08
N ALA A 13 13.67 9.65 -10.04
CA ALA A 13 12.48 8.95 -10.49
C ALA A 13 11.85 8.17 -9.33
N ALA A 14 12.65 7.43 -8.55
CA ALA A 14 12.17 6.70 -7.38
C ALA A 14 11.51 7.64 -6.35
N LEU A 15 12.15 8.76 -5.99
CA LEU A 15 11.56 9.75 -5.08
C LEU A 15 10.25 10.33 -5.63
N HIS A 16 10.22 10.68 -6.91
CA HIS A 16 9.04 11.25 -7.55
C HIS A 16 7.85 10.26 -7.61
N ILE A 17 8.13 8.98 -7.85
CA ILE A 17 7.12 7.91 -7.83
C ILE A 17 6.52 7.80 -6.43
N MET A 18 7.36 7.79 -5.39
CA MET A 18 6.93 7.68 -3.99
C MET A 18 6.14 8.91 -3.52
N GLU A 19 6.59 10.11 -3.91
CA GLU A 19 5.87 11.36 -3.68
C GLU A 19 4.51 11.35 -4.39
N SER A 20 4.47 10.95 -5.66
CA SER A 20 3.21 10.90 -6.43
C SER A 20 2.24 9.88 -5.82
N ALA A 21 2.72 8.71 -5.43
CA ALA A 21 1.89 7.72 -4.75
C ALA A 21 1.24 8.23 -3.46
N SER A 22 1.87 9.16 -2.73
CA SER A 22 1.27 9.76 -1.54
C SER A 22 0.01 10.59 -1.86
N LYS A 23 -0.13 11.08 -3.09
CA LYS A 23 -1.34 11.80 -3.55
C LYS A 23 -2.57 10.90 -3.63
N SER A 24 -2.41 9.58 -3.61
CA SER A 24 -3.52 8.63 -3.41
C SER A 24 -4.22 8.82 -2.06
N ARG A 25 -3.60 9.56 -1.12
CA ARG A 25 -4.03 9.77 0.27
C ARG A 25 -4.08 8.50 1.12
N LEU A 26 -3.53 7.38 0.63
CA LEU A 26 -3.35 6.13 1.38
C LEU A 26 -2.06 6.12 2.23
N PHE A 27 -1.11 7.01 1.92
CA PHE A 27 0.20 7.06 2.59
C PHE A 27 0.65 8.50 2.82
N GLY A 28 1.38 8.71 3.91
CA GLY A 28 2.23 9.88 4.11
C GLY A 28 3.56 9.75 3.37
N TYR A 29 4.18 10.83 2.88
CA TYR A 29 5.53 10.90 2.30
C TYR A 29 6.35 11.98 3.00
N THR A 30 7.58 11.66 3.39
CA THR A 30 8.54 12.65 3.86
C THR A 30 9.90 12.27 3.28
N GLU A 31 10.57 13.19 2.58
CA GLU A 31 11.94 12.93 2.13
C GLU A 31 12.87 12.83 3.36
N GLY A 32 13.64 11.75 3.43
CA GLY A 32 14.56 11.46 4.53
C GLY A 32 15.91 12.16 4.34
N GLN A 33 16.70 12.27 5.42
CA GLN A 33 18.06 12.80 5.31
C GLN A 33 18.97 11.85 4.50
N ARG A 34 19.43 12.31 3.34
CA ARG A 34 20.42 11.64 2.48
C ARG A 34 21.81 11.61 3.12
N LYS A 35 22.02 10.75 4.13
CA LYS A 35 23.34 10.62 4.78
C LYS A 35 24.31 9.72 3.99
N ARG A 36 23.96 8.44 3.85
CA ARG A 36 24.82 7.38 3.26
C ARG A 36 24.21 6.71 2.04
N PHE A 37 23.02 7.15 1.63
CA PHE A 37 22.18 6.53 0.61
C PHE A 37 21.94 7.51 -0.54
N ASP A 38 21.75 6.98 -1.75
CA ASP A 38 21.47 7.79 -2.94
C ASP A 38 20.09 8.47 -2.84
N PHE A 39 19.13 7.78 -2.20
CA PHE A 39 17.87 8.38 -1.79
C PHE A 39 17.33 7.73 -0.50
N SER A 40 16.52 8.46 0.24
CA SER A 40 15.84 7.98 1.45
C SER A 40 14.50 8.69 1.57
N CYS A 41 13.45 7.95 1.90
CA CYS A 41 12.13 8.51 2.13
C CYS A 41 11.34 7.69 3.15
N ASP A 42 10.52 8.39 3.91
CA ASP A 42 9.60 7.81 4.88
C ASP A 42 8.20 7.77 4.29
N LEU A 43 7.63 6.57 4.17
CA LEU A 43 6.19 6.43 3.99
C LEU A 43 5.52 6.29 5.35
N LYS A 44 4.63 7.21 5.71
CA LYS A 44 3.97 7.22 7.02
C LYS A 44 2.58 6.60 6.94
N LYS A 45 2.41 5.49 7.65
CA LYS A 45 1.12 4.97 8.13
C LYS A 45 1.09 4.95 9.67
N ASP A 46 2.24 4.67 10.31
CA ASP A 46 2.42 4.61 11.78
C ASP A 46 3.77 5.19 12.27
N TRP A 47 4.29 6.25 11.62
CA TRP A 47 5.55 6.93 11.99
C TRP A 47 6.84 6.08 11.99
N SER A 48 6.83 4.89 11.39
CA SER A 48 8.04 4.10 11.15
C SER A 48 8.85 4.65 9.96
N LYS A 49 10.19 4.52 10.01
CA LYS A 49 11.08 4.74 8.87
C LYS A 49 10.94 3.57 7.91
N VAL A 50 10.63 3.81 6.63
CA VAL A 50 10.19 2.71 5.75
C VAL A 50 11.18 2.42 4.63
N ILE A 51 11.77 3.40 3.92
CA ILE A 51 12.52 3.09 2.69
C ILE A 51 13.85 3.84 2.59
N SER A 52 14.95 3.07 2.53
CA SER A 52 16.27 3.57 2.14
C SER A 52 16.71 2.90 0.86
N GLY A 53 17.24 3.69 -0.08
CA GLY A 53 17.52 3.26 -1.44
C GLY A 53 18.95 3.52 -1.90
N GLN A 54 19.52 2.59 -2.63
CA GLN A 54 20.80 2.78 -3.31
C GLN A 54 20.67 2.42 -4.80
N THR A 55 21.33 3.19 -5.65
CA THR A 55 21.31 3.06 -7.10
C THR A 55 22.70 2.64 -7.57
N LEU A 56 22.79 1.57 -8.35
CA LEU A 56 24.04 1.13 -8.98
C LEU A 56 23.93 1.19 -10.49
N TRP A 57 24.60 2.19 -11.08
CA TRP A 57 24.67 2.36 -12.52
C TRP A 57 26.09 2.21 -13.10
N GLY A 58 27.07 2.96 -12.56
CA GLY A 58 28.41 3.08 -13.17
C GLY A 58 29.49 2.11 -12.68
N HIS A 59 29.29 1.43 -11.54
CA HIS A 59 30.27 0.54 -10.94
C HIS A 59 29.82 -0.92 -11.09
N GLY A 60 29.97 -1.51 -12.28
CA GLY A 60 29.56 -2.91 -12.51
C GLY A 60 30.12 -3.84 -11.44
N GLY A 61 29.33 -4.81 -10.94
CA GLY A 61 29.67 -5.89 -10.00
C GLY A 61 30.31 -5.54 -8.64
N ASP A 62 31.37 -4.76 -8.63
CA ASP A 62 32.34 -4.63 -7.53
C ASP A 62 31.84 -3.73 -6.39
N GLY A 63 30.81 -2.89 -6.64
CA GLY A 63 30.13 -2.07 -5.63
C GLY A 63 29.03 -2.79 -4.84
N ILE A 64 28.47 -3.89 -5.39
CA ILE A 64 27.25 -4.54 -4.88
C ILE A 64 27.38 -4.97 -3.41
N ASP A 65 28.52 -5.53 -3.02
CA ASP A 65 28.73 -6.01 -1.65
C ASP A 65 28.71 -4.85 -0.63
N LYS A 66 29.41 -3.75 -0.95
CA LYS A 66 29.47 -2.56 -0.09
C LYS A 66 28.10 -1.91 0.05
N ASP A 67 27.37 -1.80 -1.05
CA ASP A 67 26.09 -1.14 -1.12
C ASP A 67 25.03 -1.93 -0.35
N LEU A 68 24.94 -3.23 -0.60
CA LEU A 68 24.05 -4.11 0.17
C LEU A 68 24.41 -4.16 1.65
N ARG A 69 25.69 -4.20 2.00
CA ARG A 69 26.09 -4.15 3.42
C ARG A 69 25.58 -2.89 4.09
N THR A 70 25.69 -1.74 3.41
CA THR A 70 25.25 -0.44 3.93
C THR A 70 23.74 -0.38 4.08
N LEU A 71 22.99 -0.87 3.08
CA LEU A 71 21.53 -0.96 3.10
C LEU A 71 21.01 -1.92 4.18
N LEU A 72 21.59 -3.12 4.30
CA LEU A 72 21.10 -4.18 5.18
C LEU A 72 21.46 -4.00 6.66
N HIS A 73 22.42 -3.12 6.97
CA HIS A 73 22.78 -2.77 8.36
C HIS A 73 21.89 -1.69 8.97
N ASP A 74 21.05 -1.03 8.18
CA ASP A 74 20.04 -0.14 8.75
C ASP A 74 18.90 -1.01 9.33
N GLU A 75 18.81 -1.07 10.66
CA GLU A 75 17.80 -1.89 11.33
C GLU A 75 16.42 -1.21 11.32
N ASP A 76 16.39 0.11 11.14
CA ASP A 76 15.19 0.93 11.28
C ASP A 76 14.37 1.06 9.97
N ILE A 77 14.74 0.36 8.90
CA ILE A 77 14.03 0.42 7.60
C ILE A 77 13.08 -0.75 7.41
N ALA A 78 11.90 -0.50 6.81
CA ALA A 78 10.96 -1.55 6.46
C ALA A 78 11.32 -2.23 5.12
N ALA A 79 11.90 -1.48 4.18
CA ALA A 79 12.36 -1.96 2.88
C ALA A 79 13.71 -1.33 2.52
N ALA A 80 14.64 -2.19 2.11
CA ALA A 80 15.92 -1.79 1.53
C ALA A 80 15.79 -1.84 0.01
N VAL A 81 15.80 -0.69 -0.65
CA VAL A 81 15.61 -0.61 -2.10
C VAL A 81 16.96 -0.57 -2.80
N TYR A 82 17.10 -1.40 -3.83
CA TYR A 82 18.31 -1.45 -4.63
C TYR A 82 17.96 -1.39 -6.11
N ILE A 83 18.25 -0.28 -6.77
CA ILE A 83 18.01 -0.09 -8.21
C ILE A 83 19.32 -0.39 -8.93
N ALA A 84 19.32 -1.38 -9.83
CA ALA A 84 20.54 -1.85 -10.46
C ALA A 84 20.37 -2.08 -11.96
N ARG A 85 21.46 -1.84 -12.71
CA ARG A 85 21.54 -2.18 -14.14
C ARG A 85 21.38 -3.69 -14.36
N HIS A 86 20.48 -4.07 -15.25
CA HIS A 86 20.15 -5.46 -15.59
C HIS A 86 21.24 -6.09 -16.47
N GLU A 87 22.28 -6.59 -15.82
CA GLU A 87 23.35 -7.37 -16.45
C GLU A 87 23.50 -8.72 -15.75
N SER A 88 23.85 -9.76 -16.52
CA SER A 88 24.08 -11.10 -15.98
C SER A 88 25.15 -11.09 -14.89
N ARG A 89 26.22 -10.30 -15.04
CA ARG A 89 27.28 -10.14 -14.03
C ARG A 89 26.73 -9.58 -12.72
N ASN A 90 25.89 -8.55 -12.77
CA ASN A 90 25.31 -7.93 -11.59
C ASN A 90 24.34 -8.88 -10.88
N ARG A 91 23.53 -9.64 -11.64
CA ARG A 91 22.62 -10.66 -11.08
C ARG A 91 23.36 -11.78 -10.38
N SER A 92 24.40 -12.34 -11.02
CA SER A 92 25.21 -13.39 -10.41
C SER A 92 25.90 -12.92 -9.13
N ARG A 93 26.43 -11.69 -9.15
CA ARG A 93 27.10 -11.13 -7.97
C ARG A 93 26.15 -10.81 -6.82
N LEU A 94 24.96 -10.29 -7.13
CA LEU A 94 23.89 -10.11 -6.13
C LEU A 94 23.50 -11.44 -5.48
N ALA A 95 23.33 -12.50 -6.28
CA ALA A 95 22.97 -13.83 -5.78
C ALA A 95 24.05 -14.39 -4.83
N GLU A 96 25.33 -14.24 -5.19
CA GLU A 96 26.46 -14.64 -4.35
C GLU A 96 26.44 -13.91 -2.99
N VAL A 97 26.36 -12.58 -3.02
CA VAL A 97 26.38 -11.74 -1.80
C VAL A 97 25.15 -12.01 -0.92
N THR A 98 23.96 -12.15 -1.51
CA THR A 98 22.74 -12.45 -0.74
C THR A 98 22.76 -13.86 -0.14
N GLN A 99 23.38 -14.83 -0.80
CA GLN A 99 23.58 -16.17 -0.25
C GLN A 99 24.52 -16.17 0.97
N ASP A 100 25.57 -15.35 0.95
CA ASP A 100 26.45 -15.16 2.10
C ASP A 100 25.71 -14.50 3.26
N TYR A 101 24.92 -13.47 2.99
CA TYR A 101 24.12 -12.77 3.99
C TYR A 101 22.93 -13.56 4.53
N LEU A 102 22.47 -14.60 3.85
CA LEU A 102 21.37 -15.43 4.32
C LEU A 102 21.66 -16.06 5.69
N ARG A 103 22.94 -16.33 5.97
CA ARG A 103 23.39 -16.91 7.23
C ARG A 103 23.52 -15.89 8.36
N THR A 104 23.81 -14.64 8.05
CA THR A 104 24.15 -13.61 9.04
C THR A 104 23.05 -12.56 9.25
N MET A 105 22.28 -12.25 8.20
CA MET A 105 21.29 -11.16 8.17
C MET A 105 19.98 -11.58 7.48
N PRO A 106 19.38 -12.74 7.81
CA PRO A 106 18.19 -13.23 7.11
C PRO A 106 16.99 -12.28 7.21
N LYS A 107 16.81 -11.61 8.36
CA LYS A 107 15.74 -10.61 8.57
C LYS A 107 15.96 -9.32 7.77
N SER A 108 17.21 -8.89 7.56
CA SER A 108 17.49 -7.74 6.72
C SER A 108 17.28 -8.07 5.25
N LEU A 109 17.70 -9.26 4.82
CA LEU A 109 17.51 -9.71 3.44
C LEU A 109 16.05 -9.85 3.05
N SER A 110 15.16 -10.27 3.96
CA SER A 110 13.72 -10.32 3.67
C SER A 110 13.10 -8.95 3.37
N ARG A 111 13.81 -7.85 3.69
CA ARG A 111 13.41 -6.47 3.40
C ARG A 111 14.02 -5.92 2.10
N LEU A 112 14.97 -6.63 1.49
CA LEU A 112 15.65 -6.19 0.27
C LEU A 112 14.70 -6.30 -0.94
N ARG A 113 14.51 -5.19 -1.66
CA ARG A 113 13.78 -5.08 -2.92
C ARG A 113 14.71 -4.61 -4.02
N VAL A 114 14.80 -5.37 -5.11
CA VAL A 114 15.74 -5.09 -6.19
C VAL A 114 15.00 -4.80 -7.48
N PHE A 115 15.16 -3.57 -7.99
CA PHE A 115 14.56 -3.15 -9.26
C PHE A 115 15.62 -3.13 -10.35
N TRP A 116 15.38 -3.95 -11.37
CA TRP A 116 16.31 -4.09 -12.49
C TRP A 116 15.94 -3.14 -13.62
N VAL A 117 16.87 -2.27 -14.01
CA VAL A 117 16.71 -1.33 -15.12
C VAL A 117 17.42 -1.89 -16.36
N PRO A 118 16.82 -1.83 -17.57
CA PRO A 118 17.44 -2.31 -18.80
C PRO A 118 18.86 -1.79 -18.99
N ALA A 119 19.79 -2.65 -19.41
CA ALA A 119 21.21 -2.27 -19.51
C ALA A 119 21.47 -1.17 -20.55
N ASP A 120 20.60 -1.02 -21.52
CA ASP A 120 20.64 -0.04 -22.60
C ASP A 120 19.90 1.28 -22.26
N PHE A 121 19.49 1.50 -21.01
CA PHE A 121 18.91 2.77 -20.60
C PHE A 121 19.91 3.92 -20.81
N ASP A 122 19.37 5.01 -21.34
CA ASP A 122 20.10 6.22 -21.69
C ASP A 122 19.30 7.42 -21.14
N ALA A 123 19.91 8.18 -20.24
CA ALA A 123 19.27 9.35 -19.62
C ALA A 123 19.18 10.56 -20.56
N ASP A 124 19.87 10.54 -21.70
CA ASP A 124 19.74 11.59 -22.72
C ASP A 124 18.57 11.32 -23.68
N ASP A 125 18.07 10.09 -23.76
CA ASP A 125 16.88 9.73 -24.54
C ASP A 125 15.58 9.86 -23.71
N GLU A 126 14.77 10.85 -24.07
CA GLU A 126 13.46 11.10 -23.46
C GLU A 126 12.51 9.90 -23.56
N LYS A 127 12.58 9.11 -24.65
CA LYS A 127 11.74 7.91 -24.78
C LYS A 127 12.18 6.83 -23.79
N SER A 128 13.49 6.58 -23.71
CA SER A 128 14.10 5.67 -22.74
C SER A 128 13.76 6.06 -21.29
N ARG A 129 13.86 7.35 -20.94
CA ARG A 129 13.46 7.90 -19.64
C ARG A 129 12.01 7.58 -19.28
N ARG A 130 11.06 7.82 -20.19
CA ARG A 130 9.63 7.52 -19.95
C ARG A 130 9.39 6.03 -19.75
N THR A 131 10.00 5.19 -20.58
CA THR A 131 9.87 3.74 -20.46
C THR A 131 10.38 3.24 -19.11
N VAL A 132 11.58 3.67 -18.70
CA VAL A 132 12.16 3.28 -17.41
C VAL A 132 11.37 3.85 -16.23
N HIS A 133 10.91 5.10 -16.32
CA HIS A 133 10.06 5.68 -15.28
C HIS A 133 8.77 4.87 -15.10
N ASN A 134 8.09 4.51 -16.18
CA ASN A 134 6.85 3.73 -16.10
C ASN A 134 7.09 2.31 -15.56
N LEU A 135 8.19 1.67 -15.95
CA LEU A 135 8.60 0.38 -15.41
C LEU A 135 8.84 0.47 -13.89
N LEU A 136 9.63 1.45 -13.45
CA LEU A 136 9.90 1.66 -12.03
C LEU A 136 8.63 2.01 -11.27
N LYS A 137 7.73 2.83 -11.83
CA LYS A 137 6.45 3.18 -11.21
C LYS A 137 5.63 1.92 -10.93
N GLU A 138 5.49 1.04 -11.92
CA GLU A 138 4.74 -0.20 -11.79
C GLU A 138 5.35 -1.14 -10.73
N GLU A 139 6.67 -1.36 -10.79
CA GLU A 139 7.37 -2.28 -9.89
C GLU A 139 7.44 -1.76 -8.44
N ILE A 140 7.78 -0.48 -8.25
CA ILE A 140 7.78 0.18 -6.93
C ILE A 140 6.38 0.16 -6.33
N THR A 141 5.34 0.42 -7.13
CA THR A 141 3.97 0.39 -6.63
C THR A 141 3.59 -1.01 -6.18
N LYS A 142 3.81 -2.03 -7.01
CA LYS A 142 3.46 -3.41 -6.66
C LYS A 142 4.20 -3.93 -5.43
N ASP A 143 5.50 -3.66 -5.35
CA ASP A 143 6.35 -4.25 -4.32
C ASP A 143 6.39 -3.37 -3.05
N LEU A 144 6.72 -2.10 -3.16
CA LEU A 144 6.85 -1.24 -1.98
C LEU A 144 5.50 -0.75 -1.48
N LEU A 145 4.59 -0.34 -2.36
CA LEU A 145 3.32 0.21 -1.92
C LEU A 145 2.32 -0.90 -1.55
N LEU A 146 2.13 -1.91 -2.38
CA LEU A 146 1.16 -2.97 -2.05
C LEU A 146 1.73 -3.98 -1.03
N GLN A 147 2.93 -4.54 -1.27
CA GLN A 147 3.45 -5.58 -0.37
C GLN A 147 3.91 -5.04 0.97
N VAL A 148 4.63 -3.91 0.99
CA VAL A 148 5.17 -3.36 2.24
C VAL A 148 4.15 -2.44 2.92
N ALA A 149 3.56 -1.47 2.21
CA ALA A 149 2.73 -0.45 2.85
C ALA A 149 1.25 -0.82 3.02
N LEU A 150 0.68 -1.69 2.16
CA LEU A 150 -0.68 -2.23 2.32
C LEU A 150 -0.72 -3.64 2.93
N GLY A 151 0.38 -4.09 3.54
CA GLY A 151 0.45 -5.37 4.23
C GLY A 151 0.21 -6.57 3.30
N GLY A 152 0.66 -6.51 2.05
CA GLY A 152 0.53 -7.63 1.11
C GLY A 152 -0.86 -7.80 0.50
N LEU A 153 -1.73 -6.80 0.59
CA LEU A 153 -3.08 -6.87 0.06
C LEU A 153 -3.06 -7.20 -1.46
N THR A 154 -3.80 -8.23 -1.86
CA THR A 154 -3.94 -8.63 -3.26
C THR A 154 -5.37 -8.45 -3.76
N SER A 155 -5.57 -8.51 -5.08
CA SER A 155 -6.91 -8.49 -5.68
C SER A 155 -7.80 -9.66 -5.25
N ALA A 156 -7.19 -10.82 -4.97
CA ALA A 156 -7.91 -11.97 -4.42
C ALA A 156 -8.43 -11.69 -3.01
N ASP A 157 -7.69 -10.95 -2.20
CA ASP A 157 -8.09 -10.60 -0.83
C ASP A 157 -9.21 -9.57 -0.83
N VAL A 158 -9.15 -8.58 -1.75
CA VAL A 158 -10.28 -7.65 -1.99
C VAL A 158 -11.54 -8.42 -2.37
N THR A 159 -11.43 -9.36 -3.31
CA THR A 159 -12.57 -10.18 -3.75
C THR A 159 -13.15 -10.99 -2.59
N ARG A 160 -12.30 -11.63 -1.78
CA ARG A 160 -12.73 -12.39 -0.59
C ARG A 160 -13.38 -11.49 0.46
N PHE A 161 -12.84 -10.29 0.66
CA PHE A 161 -13.42 -9.31 1.57
C PHE A 161 -14.82 -8.91 1.13
N ALA A 162 -14.96 -8.49 -0.14
CA ALA A 162 -16.21 -8.05 -0.76
C ALA A 162 -17.26 -9.17 -0.90
N SER A 163 -16.87 -10.44 -0.88
CA SER A 163 -17.79 -11.58 -0.96
C SER A 163 -18.68 -11.80 0.28
N SER A 164 -18.55 -10.94 1.30
CA SER A 164 -19.40 -11.03 2.47
C SER A 164 -20.86 -10.77 2.11
N ARG A 165 -21.75 -11.65 2.57
CA ARG A 165 -23.19 -11.54 2.34
C ARG A 165 -23.90 -10.59 3.31
N ARG A 166 -23.13 -9.80 4.06
CA ARG A 166 -23.62 -8.86 5.07
C ARG A 166 -23.00 -7.50 4.77
N PRO A 167 -23.66 -6.67 3.95
CA PRO A 167 -23.19 -5.32 3.67
C PRO A 167 -22.88 -4.54 4.95
N GLY A 168 -21.86 -3.69 4.92
CA GLY A 168 -21.39 -2.91 6.07
C GLY A 168 -20.60 -3.70 7.12
N LEU A 169 -21.10 -4.86 7.55
CA LEU A 169 -20.60 -5.59 8.72
C LEU A 169 -19.08 -5.89 8.73
N PRO A 170 -18.42 -6.32 7.63
CA PRO A 170 -16.97 -6.48 7.62
C PRO A 170 -16.21 -5.22 8.05
N LEU A 171 -16.64 -4.06 7.56
CA LEU A 171 -15.99 -2.76 7.84
C LEU A 171 -16.27 -2.32 9.28
N GLU A 172 -17.50 -2.51 9.75
CA GLU A 172 -17.89 -2.23 11.14
C GLU A 172 -17.07 -3.03 12.14
N ILE A 173 -16.85 -4.32 11.87
CA ILE A 173 -16.02 -5.16 12.74
C ILE A 173 -14.58 -4.65 12.76
N LEU A 174 -13.97 -4.39 11.59
CA LEU A 174 -12.60 -3.88 11.53
C LEU A 174 -12.47 -2.54 12.26
N SER A 175 -13.39 -1.62 12.02
CA SER A 175 -13.47 -0.31 12.69
C SER A 175 -13.58 -0.46 14.21
N GLN A 176 -14.52 -1.26 14.69
CA GLN A 176 -14.75 -1.46 16.12
C GLN A 176 -13.54 -2.11 16.81
N VAL A 177 -12.89 -3.09 16.17
CA VAL A 177 -11.68 -3.71 16.70
C VAL A 177 -10.51 -2.72 16.73
N LYS A 178 -10.33 -1.91 15.68
CA LYS A 178 -9.30 -0.86 15.63
C LYS A 178 -9.47 0.16 16.74
N ARG A 179 -10.71 0.63 16.96
CA ARG A 179 -11.03 1.71 17.91
C ARG A 179 -11.06 1.25 19.37
N ALA A 180 -11.78 0.17 19.66
CA ALA A 180 -12.13 -0.22 21.02
C ALA A 180 -11.49 -1.55 21.45
N GLY A 181 -10.76 -2.21 20.55
CA GLY A 181 -10.25 -3.56 20.74
C GLY A 181 -11.35 -4.62 20.69
N TYR A 182 -10.93 -5.88 20.59
CA TYR A 182 -11.84 -7.02 20.62
C TYR A 182 -11.87 -7.66 22.01
N ARG A 183 -13.05 -7.66 22.66
CA ARG A 183 -13.20 -8.27 24.01
C ARG A 183 -13.81 -9.67 23.97
N SER A 184 -14.95 -9.81 23.30
CA SER A 184 -15.66 -11.08 23.10
C SER A 184 -16.75 -10.89 22.05
N HIS A 185 -17.17 -11.99 21.41
CA HIS A 185 -18.28 -11.96 20.45
C HIS A 185 -19.53 -11.29 21.01
N ARG A 186 -19.94 -11.64 22.24
CA ARG A 186 -21.14 -11.06 22.87
C ARG A 186 -21.01 -9.56 23.10
N HIS A 187 -19.84 -9.10 23.54
CA HIS A 187 -19.61 -7.68 23.78
C HIS A 187 -19.59 -6.89 22.47
N THR A 188 -18.85 -7.37 21.48
CA THR A 188 -18.73 -6.72 20.17
C THR A 188 -20.07 -6.71 19.42
N ALA A 189 -20.85 -7.80 19.49
CA ALA A 189 -22.16 -7.88 18.85
C ALA A 189 -23.13 -6.84 19.44
N LYS A 190 -23.10 -6.67 20.77
CA LYS A 190 -23.88 -5.65 21.45
C LYS A 190 -23.42 -4.23 21.10
N ALA A 191 -22.10 -4.01 20.95
CA ALA A 191 -21.55 -2.70 20.61
C ALA A 191 -21.91 -2.26 19.18
N LEU A 192 -22.03 -3.22 18.26
CA LEU A 192 -22.42 -3.00 16.87
C LEU A 192 -23.94 -3.13 16.63
N ASP A 193 -24.71 -3.51 17.65
CA ASP A 193 -26.15 -3.84 17.53
C ASP A 193 -26.47 -4.90 16.46
N VAL A 194 -25.64 -5.94 16.36
CA VAL A 194 -25.78 -7.00 15.37
C VAL A 194 -26.05 -8.36 16.00
N ASN A 195 -26.61 -9.27 15.21
CA ASN A 195 -26.82 -10.65 15.64
C ASN A 195 -25.49 -11.34 16.00
N LEU A 196 -25.44 -11.99 17.16
CA LEU A 196 -24.23 -12.64 17.69
C LEU A 196 -23.65 -13.69 16.72
N ASN A 197 -24.49 -14.52 16.12
CA ASN A 197 -24.03 -15.55 15.19
C ASN A 197 -23.48 -14.91 13.92
N ALA A 198 -24.16 -13.87 13.42
CA ALA A 198 -23.69 -13.12 12.25
C ALA A 198 -22.30 -12.52 12.49
N LEU A 199 -22.11 -11.86 13.64
CA LEU A 199 -20.80 -11.34 14.04
C LEU A 199 -19.75 -12.44 14.14
N GLN A 200 -20.07 -13.57 14.78
CA GLN A 200 -19.10 -14.66 14.96
C GLN A 200 -18.62 -15.20 13.61
N PHE A 201 -19.54 -15.56 12.71
CA PHE A 201 -19.19 -16.03 11.37
C PHE A 201 -18.34 -15.01 10.62
N GLU A 202 -18.70 -13.73 10.72
CA GLU A 202 -17.98 -12.67 10.00
C GLU A 202 -16.58 -12.44 10.57
N THR A 203 -16.44 -12.46 11.90
CA THR A 203 -15.17 -12.30 12.61
C THR A 203 -14.22 -13.46 12.27
N GLU A 204 -14.72 -14.70 12.34
CA GLU A 204 -13.95 -15.90 11.97
C GLU A 204 -13.51 -15.84 10.51
N ARG A 205 -14.40 -15.44 9.60
CA ARG A 205 -14.04 -15.24 8.20
C ARG A 205 -12.94 -14.19 8.06
N LEU A 206 -13.08 -12.99 8.64
CA LEU A 206 -12.06 -11.92 8.58
C LEU A 206 -10.70 -12.37 9.12
N PHE A 207 -10.69 -13.22 10.16
CA PHE A 207 -9.49 -13.84 10.68
C PHE A 207 -8.87 -14.83 9.67
N ILE A 208 -9.67 -15.73 9.08
CA ILE A 208 -9.22 -16.70 8.08
C ILE A 208 -8.65 -16.01 6.83
N ILE A 209 -9.29 -14.93 6.37
CA ILE A 209 -8.84 -14.16 5.20
C ILE A 209 -7.78 -13.11 5.53
N GLY A 210 -7.27 -13.07 6.78
CA GLY A 210 -6.08 -12.30 7.15
C GLY A 210 -6.28 -10.82 7.45
N PHE A 211 -7.52 -10.34 7.59
CA PHE A 211 -7.81 -8.93 7.97
C PHE A 211 -7.84 -8.73 9.50
N LEU A 212 -7.99 -9.82 10.25
CA LEU A 212 -7.79 -9.88 11.69
C LEU A 212 -6.67 -10.86 12.02
N LYS A 213 -5.94 -10.60 13.12
CA LYS A 213 -4.97 -11.51 13.73
C LYS A 213 -5.33 -11.74 15.19
N SER A 214 -4.86 -12.86 15.74
CA SER A 214 -5.01 -13.24 17.14
C SER A 214 -3.70 -13.84 17.62
N ASP A 215 -3.30 -13.53 18.85
CA ASP A 215 -2.13 -14.14 19.50
C ASP A 215 -2.37 -15.62 19.86
N SER A 216 -3.64 -16.04 19.89
CA SER A 216 -4.06 -17.43 20.04
C SER A 216 -4.42 -18.06 18.68
N PRO A 217 -3.94 -19.27 18.35
CA PRO A 217 -4.34 -20.01 17.16
C PRO A 217 -5.84 -20.35 17.12
N GLN A 218 -6.49 -20.39 18.28
CA GLN A 218 -7.92 -20.70 18.44
C GLN A 218 -8.79 -19.44 18.37
N GLY A 219 -8.20 -18.27 18.17
CA GLY A 219 -8.88 -16.98 18.27
C GLY A 219 -9.14 -16.55 19.73
N GLY A 220 -9.91 -15.48 19.90
CA GLY A 220 -10.44 -15.03 21.20
C GLY A 220 -10.23 -13.54 21.47
N ILE A 221 -9.05 -13.02 21.17
CA ILE A 221 -8.73 -11.59 21.21
C ILE A 221 -8.14 -11.23 19.85
N TYR A 222 -8.91 -10.46 19.08
CA TYR A 222 -8.52 -10.06 17.74
C TYR A 222 -7.94 -8.64 17.73
N SER A 223 -6.98 -8.41 16.84
CA SER A 223 -6.51 -7.10 16.43
C SER A 223 -6.52 -7.01 14.90
N VAL A 224 -6.58 -5.80 14.36
CA VAL A 224 -6.58 -5.57 12.91
C VAL A 224 -5.16 -5.76 12.37
N THR A 225 -5.03 -6.41 11.21
CA THR A 225 -3.75 -6.57 10.50
C THR A 225 -3.43 -5.33 9.67
N ASP A 226 -2.23 -5.27 9.09
CA ASP A 226 -1.86 -4.16 8.20
C ASP A 226 -2.74 -4.13 6.94
N SER A 227 -3.08 -5.30 6.39
CA SER A 227 -4.05 -5.47 5.30
C SER A 227 -5.47 -5.09 5.73
N GLY A 228 -5.84 -5.41 6.98
CA GLY A 228 -7.05 -4.92 7.65
C GLY A 228 -7.17 -3.40 7.66
N ASN A 229 -6.10 -2.73 8.10
CA ASN A 229 -6.03 -1.27 8.11
C ASN A 229 -6.05 -0.70 6.69
N ALA A 230 -5.29 -1.30 5.76
CA ALA A 230 -5.28 -0.90 4.35
C ALA A 230 -6.66 -0.95 3.71
N MET A 231 -7.45 -1.98 3.99
CA MET A 231 -8.81 -2.09 3.50
C MET A 231 -9.72 -0.98 4.04
N LEU A 232 -9.61 -0.62 5.33
CA LEU A 232 -10.34 0.51 5.90
C LEU A 232 -9.94 1.84 5.23
N ASP A 233 -8.65 2.04 4.96
CA ASP A 233 -8.15 3.25 4.30
C ASP A 233 -8.70 3.35 2.85
N ILE A 234 -8.64 2.25 2.09
CA ILE A 234 -9.20 2.17 0.73
C ILE A 234 -10.71 2.44 0.75
N CYS A 235 -11.44 1.81 1.67
CA CYS A 235 -12.90 1.98 1.79
C CYS A 235 -13.28 3.41 2.19
N SER A 236 -12.46 4.10 3.00
CA SER A 236 -12.62 5.53 3.31
C SER A 236 -12.49 6.40 2.05
N ARG A 237 -11.53 6.10 1.16
CA ARG A 237 -11.41 6.82 -0.12
C ARG A 237 -12.58 6.50 -1.07
N LEU A 238 -13.03 5.25 -1.11
CA LEU A 238 -14.22 4.87 -1.88
C LEU A 238 -15.50 5.54 -1.35
N ARG A 239 -15.59 5.76 -0.04
CA ARG A 239 -16.67 6.55 0.56
C ARG A 239 -16.63 7.99 0.06
N ASP A 240 -15.45 8.61 0.05
CA ASP A 240 -15.29 9.97 -0.49
C ASP A 240 -15.71 10.04 -1.97
N TYR A 241 -15.43 9.00 -2.76
CA TYR A 241 -15.93 8.85 -4.13
C TYR A 241 -17.46 8.82 -4.21
N LEU A 242 -18.12 8.02 -3.37
CA LEU A 242 -19.59 7.95 -3.34
C LEU A 242 -20.23 9.31 -2.98
N HIS A 243 -19.53 10.13 -2.19
CA HIS A 243 -19.97 11.49 -1.84
C HIS A 243 -19.53 12.58 -2.83
N GLY A 244 -18.84 12.25 -3.92
CA GLY A 244 -18.40 13.24 -4.90
C GLY A 244 -17.19 14.08 -4.46
N SER A 245 -16.40 13.59 -3.51
CA SER A 245 -15.38 14.36 -2.77
C SER A 245 -13.97 13.76 -2.82
N LEU A 246 -13.74 12.73 -3.63
CA LEU A 246 -12.43 12.05 -3.70
C LEU A 246 -11.28 12.98 -4.16
N GLY A 247 -11.60 13.92 -5.04
CA GLY A 247 -10.66 14.87 -5.64
C GLY A 247 -11.35 15.77 -6.66
N ASP A 248 -10.57 16.46 -7.49
CA ASP A 248 -11.11 17.33 -8.54
C ASP A 248 -11.93 16.52 -9.53
N GLY A 249 -13.19 16.90 -9.74
CA GLY A 249 -14.11 16.13 -10.59
C GLY A 249 -14.42 14.72 -10.05
N ASN A 250 -14.19 14.48 -8.75
CA ASN A 250 -14.37 13.19 -8.08
C ASN A 250 -13.41 12.08 -8.56
N THR A 251 -12.21 12.45 -9.03
CA THR A 251 -11.18 11.50 -9.47
C THR A 251 -9.88 11.65 -8.67
N ASN A 252 -9.06 10.61 -8.69
CA ASN A 252 -7.71 10.64 -8.12
C ASN A 252 -6.85 9.58 -8.83
N GLU A 253 -6.05 10.00 -9.81
CA GLU A 253 -5.29 9.10 -10.69
C GLU A 253 -4.36 8.15 -9.93
N ASP A 254 -3.74 8.61 -8.85
CA ASP A 254 -2.82 7.80 -8.05
C ASP A 254 -3.57 6.75 -7.22
N PHE A 255 -4.75 7.10 -6.67
CA PHE A 255 -5.64 6.14 -6.02
C PHE A 255 -6.24 5.15 -7.03
N GLU A 256 -6.65 5.61 -8.21
CA GLU A 256 -7.15 4.75 -9.30
C GLU A 256 -6.12 3.72 -9.75
N HIS A 257 -4.85 4.11 -9.85
CA HIS A 257 -3.78 3.20 -10.21
C HIS A 257 -3.65 2.07 -9.17
N ILE A 258 -3.66 2.40 -7.88
CA ILE A 258 -3.62 1.41 -6.78
C ILE A 258 -4.86 0.50 -6.82
N CYS A 259 -6.05 1.08 -6.98
CA CYS A 259 -7.29 0.33 -7.11
C CYS A 259 -7.26 -0.66 -8.29
N LYS A 260 -6.77 -0.25 -9.46
CA LYS A 260 -6.61 -1.13 -10.63
C LYS A 260 -5.70 -2.33 -10.33
N LEU A 261 -4.59 -2.12 -9.64
CA LEU A 261 -3.69 -3.22 -9.24
C LEU A 261 -4.36 -4.18 -8.25
N LEU A 262 -5.29 -3.66 -7.43
CA LEU A 262 -6.12 -4.44 -6.52
C LEU A 262 -7.39 -5.01 -7.16
N GLY A 263 -7.61 -4.81 -8.47
CA GLY A 263 -8.79 -5.30 -9.18
C GLY A 263 -10.08 -4.55 -8.82
N ILE A 264 -9.98 -3.32 -8.33
CA ILE A 264 -11.10 -2.43 -8.00
C ILE A 264 -11.26 -1.43 -9.17
N ASP A 265 -12.35 -1.55 -9.93
CA ASP A 265 -12.68 -0.63 -11.02
C ASP A 265 -13.85 0.28 -10.63
N TYR A 266 -13.69 1.02 -9.53
CA TYR A 266 -14.76 1.87 -9.00
C TYR A 266 -15.25 2.97 -9.97
N PRO A 267 -14.44 3.55 -10.88
CA PRO A 267 -14.94 4.54 -11.83
C PRO A 267 -15.99 4.00 -12.81
N SER A 268 -16.04 2.67 -13.00
CA SER A 268 -17.03 2.02 -13.86
C SER A 268 -18.45 1.98 -13.27
N ILE A 269 -18.60 2.28 -11.97
CA ILE A 269 -19.86 2.19 -11.23
C ILE A 269 -20.31 3.61 -10.88
N SER A 270 -21.48 4.04 -11.38
CA SER A 270 -21.94 5.41 -11.12
C SER A 270 -22.30 5.61 -9.65
N ILE A 271 -21.96 6.78 -9.08
CA ILE A 271 -22.36 7.20 -7.72
C ILE A 271 -23.89 7.28 -7.55
N THR A 272 -24.64 7.39 -8.64
CA THR A 272 -26.11 7.41 -8.63
C THR A 272 -26.71 6.01 -8.65
N GLU A 273 -25.90 4.96 -8.82
CA GLU A 273 -26.41 3.59 -8.76
C GLU A 273 -26.87 3.26 -7.33
N PRO A 274 -28.05 2.63 -7.18
CA PRO A 274 -28.53 2.23 -5.86
C PRO A 274 -27.69 1.05 -5.34
N LEU A 275 -26.83 1.33 -4.38
CA LEU A 275 -25.91 0.36 -3.76
C LEU A 275 -26.45 -0.26 -2.46
N LEU A 276 -27.41 0.38 -1.79
CA LEU A 276 -28.04 -0.13 -0.57
C LEU A 276 -28.97 -1.30 -0.89
N ILE A 277 -29.01 -2.31 0.00
CA ILE A 277 -29.96 -3.41 -0.14
C ILE A 277 -31.37 -2.89 0.19
N GLY A 278 -32.21 -2.77 -0.84
CA GLY A 278 -33.68 -2.80 -0.73
C GLY A 278 -34.23 -4.20 -1.04
N ASP A 279 -35.55 -4.39 -0.96
CA ASP A 279 -36.25 -5.67 -1.22
C ASP A 279 -35.92 -6.32 -2.58
N ASP A 280 -35.37 -5.56 -3.53
CA ASP A 280 -34.82 -6.08 -4.78
C ASP A 280 -33.41 -6.64 -4.57
N LYS A 281 -33.36 -7.96 -4.37
CA LYS A 281 -32.14 -8.79 -4.39
C LYS A 281 -31.40 -8.65 -5.72
N ARG A 282 -30.54 -7.64 -5.88
CA ARG A 282 -29.57 -7.62 -6.97
C ARG A 282 -28.43 -8.59 -6.64
N ASN A 283 -28.32 -9.64 -7.45
CA ASN A 283 -27.14 -10.50 -7.51
C ASN A 283 -26.03 -9.70 -8.18
N ILE A 284 -25.28 -8.93 -7.39
CA ILE A 284 -24.08 -8.29 -7.93
C ILE A 284 -22.93 -9.26 -7.69
N GLU A 285 -22.51 -9.95 -8.76
CA GLU A 285 -21.36 -10.86 -8.74
C GLU A 285 -20.02 -10.12 -8.92
N ASP A 286 -20.05 -8.82 -9.24
CA ASP A 286 -18.87 -7.98 -9.38
C ASP A 286 -18.27 -7.59 -8.01
N PRO A 287 -17.00 -7.95 -7.72
CA PRO A 287 -16.34 -7.60 -6.47
C PRO A 287 -16.26 -6.10 -6.20
N THR A 288 -16.14 -5.26 -7.24
CA THR A 288 -16.04 -3.80 -7.06
C THR A 288 -17.37 -3.24 -6.56
N ALA A 289 -18.48 -3.62 -7.18
CA ALA A 289 -19.80 -3.19 -6.77
C ALA A 289 -20.22 -3.75 -5.40
N LEU A 290 -19.84 -4.99 -5.07
CA LEU A 290 -20.02 -5.53 -3.72
C LEU A 290 -19.22 -4.73 -2.68
N LEU A 291 -17.98 -4.35 -3.00
CA LEU A 291 -17.17 -3.50 -2.12
C LEU A 291 -17.82 -2.13 -1.90
N LEU A 292 -18.28 -1.47 -2.97
CA LEU A 292 -19.00 -0.19 -2.87
C LEU A 292 -20.31 -0.31 -2.09
N GLN A 293 -21.02 -1.44 -2.20
CA GLN A 293 -22.18 -1.73 -1.36
C GLN A 293 -21.81 -1.83 0.13
N HIS A 294 -20.70 -2.49 0.47
CA HIS A 294 -20.22 -2.51 1.86
C HIS A 294 -19.94 -1.10 2.37
N VAL A 295 -19.28 -0.27 1.56
CA VAL A 295 -18.96 1.12 1.91
C VAL A 295 -20.24 1.94 2.10
N ALA A 296 -21.16 1.87 1.14
CA ALA A 296 -22.43 2.61 1.19
C ALA A 296 -23.27 2.21 2.41
N GLN A 297 -23.37 0.92 2.72
CA GLN A 297 -24.12 0.44 3.89
C GLN A 297 -23.46 0.89 5.19
N ALA A 298 -22.15 0.67 5.35
CA ALA A 298 -21.41 1.06 6.55
C ALA A 298 -21.51 2.57 6.84
N ASP A 299 -21.50 3.39 5.78
CA ASP A 299 -21.61 4.83 5.90
C ASP A 299 -23.04 5.26 6.28
N ALA A 300 -24.06 4.66 5.65
CA ALA A 300 -25.46 4.92 5.98
C ALA A 300 -25.81 4.55 7.43
N ASP A 301 -25.22 3.46 7.95
CA ASP A 301 -25.41 3.01 9.32
C ASP A 301 -24.61 3.85 10.34
N GLY A 302 -23.65 4.66 9.88
CA GLY A 302 -22.80 5.50 10.74
C GLY A 302 -21.94 4.70 11.72
N ALA A 303 -21.73 3.41 11.46
CA ALA A 303 -21.11 2.46 12.38
C ALA A 303 -19.58 2.33 12.19
N VAL A 304 -19.03 2.97 11.16
CA VAL A 304 -17.59 2.97 10.86
C VAL A 304 -16.96 4.32 11.20
N GLU A 305 -15.88 4.29 11.99
CA GLU A 305 -14.99 5.43 12.14
C GLU A 305 -13.98 5.41 10.99
N TRP A 306 -14.27 6.23 9.99
CA TRP A 306 -13.48 6.26 8.76
C TRP A 306 -12.12 6.90 9.00
N PRO A 307 -11.01 6.24 8.57
CA PRO A 307 -9.70 6.84 8.63
C PRO A 307 -9.65 8.17 7.87
N GLU A 308 -9.13 9.20 8.52
CA GLU A 308 -8.78 10.45 7.88
C GLU A 308 -7.62 10.23 6.89
N PRO A 309 -7.58 10.94 5.76
CA PRO A 309 -6.46 10.86 4.85
C PRO A 309 -5.16 11.27 5.56
N TYR A 310 -4.08 10.53 5.32
CA TYR A 310 -2.77 10.78 5.96
C TYR A 310 -2.12 12.12 5.59
N PHE A 311 -2.73 12.87 4.66
CA PHE A 311 -2.40 14.26 4.37
C PHE A 311 -3.63 15.13 4.09
N ASN A 312 -3.58 16.34 4.65
CA ASN A 312 -4.20 17.49 4.01
C ASN A 312 -3.26 17.93 2.87
N LEU A 313 -3.77 17.99 1.64
CA LEU A 313 -3.07 18.71 0.57
C LEU A 313 -2.80 20.13 1.10
N PRO A 314 -1.57 20.69 0.96
CA PRO A 314 -1.37 22.09 1.28
C PRO A 314 -2.39 22.89 0.48
N SER A 315 -3.16 23.70 1.19
CA SER A 315 -4.14 24.56 0.56
C SER A 315 -3.42 25.45 -0.46
N ALA A 316 -4.02 25.68 -1.64
CA ALA A 316 -3.39 26.48 -2.70
C ALA A 316 -2.90 27.88 -2.22
N SER A 317 -3.42 28.36 -1.08
CA SER A 317 -2.97 29.57 -0.38
C SER A 317 -1.55 29.48 0.24
N GLU A 318 -1.05 28.29 0.58
CA GLU A 318 0.26 28.15 1.24
C GLU A 318 1.43 28.16 0.24
N ILE A 319 1.19 27.70 -0.99
CA ILE A 319 2.19 27.67 -2.08
C ILE A 319 2.58 29.09 -2.53
N SER A 320 1.70 30.08 -2.33
CA SER A 320 1.97 31.49 -2.67
C SER A 320 2.91 32.21 -1.68
N THR A 321 3.26 31.59 -0.53
CA THR A 321 4.05 32.26 0.51
C THR A 321 5.49 31.77 0.63
N ALA A 322 5.89 30.79 -0.17
CA ALA A 322 7.24 30.22 -0.18
C ALA A 322 8.03 30.50 -1.47
N SER A 323 7.76 31.65 -2.12
CA SER A 323 8.60 32.19 -3.21
C SER A 323 9.56 33.24 -2.69
#